data_AF-A0A6N2EG65-F1
#
_entry.id   AF-A0A6N2EG65-F1
#
_cell.length_a   1.000
_cell.length_b   1.000
_cell.length_c   1.000
_cell.angle_alpha   90.00
_cell.angle_beta   90.00
_cell.angle_gamma   90.00
#
_symmetry.space_group_name_H-M   'P 1'
#
loop_
_entity.id
_entity.type
_entity.pdbx_description
1 polymer ?
#
loop_
_entity_poly.entity_id
_entity_poly.type
_entity_poly.pdbx_seq_one_letter_code
_entity_poly.pdbx_strand_id
1 'polypeptide(L)'
;MRHGRAHGHALSAQRVGRTYYFCSQGCRQTFLEPEQQLRRMRRRIGIALSGVLALALVWAGAFLTLAAGVSLLNMAPVAQLPWLTWGVWLFLLATPVQVFGGWSFYVGAWSALRQRALNMDVLTALGTSVAYVYSVVVVFAPQWLPVGVDERNVYFEVSAVVIAFVLLGQFMEEIIKQRSTAAVRRLLDLQPASATVIREGQEMTLPADAVLAGDLVLVRPGEKVPAVGVVASGESSVDEALITGESLPVSKQAGSELTGGTINGRGLLRFTATRVGADTALAQIIRIVEEAQASSAPVQQLADRVTAWFVPAVVGVAFGAFALWTLAGNFTAGLLAFIAVLVISCPCALGIATPAALMVGVG
;
A
#
# COMPACT_ATOMS: atom_id res chain seq x y z
N MET A 1 -18.00 54.14 10.00
CA MET A 1 -19.21 53.36 10.32
C MET A 1 -19.47 52.32 9.23
N ARG A 2 -19.20 51.04 9.52
CA ARG A 2 -19.98 49.87 9.05
C ARG A 2 -19.46 48.60 9.73
N HIS A 3 -20.14 48.30 10.84
CA HIS A 3 -20.47 47.03 11.48
C HIS A 3 -19.49 45.84 11.49
N GLY A 4 -19.27 45.39 12.73
CA GLY A 4 -18.55 44.19 13.14
C GLY A 4 -19.03 42.89 12.48
N ARG A 5 -18.05 42.02 12.23
CA ARG A 5 -18.28 40.59 12.02
C ARG A 5 -17.97 39.86 13.31
N ALA A 6 -18.95 39.07 13.70
CA ALA A 6 -19.05 38.34 14.94
C ALA A 6 -17.77 37.55 15.28
N HIS A 7 -17.40 37.60 16.56
CA HIS A 7 -16.52 36.65 17.21
C HIS A 7 -17.06 35.23 16.98
N GLY A 8 -16.46 34.50 16.05
CA GLY A 8 -16.66 33.06 15.94
C GLY A 8 -16.22 32.42 17.25
N HIS A 9 -17.13 31.71 17.91
CA HIS A 9 -16.84 30.97 19.13
C HIS A 9 -15.55 30.17 18.99
N ALA A 10 -14.48 30.62 19.64
CA ALA A 10 -13.22 29.88 19.66
C ALA A 10 -13.48 28.54 20.35
N LEU A 11 -13.37 27.45 19.59
CA LEU A 11 -13.60 26.11 20.10
C LEU A 11 -12.52 25.82 21.13
N SER A 12 -12.89 25.70 22.40
CA SER A 12 -11.97 25.42 23.50
C SER A 12 -12.28 24.09 24.19
N ALA A 13 -11.24 23.45 24.73
CA ALA A 13 -11.37 22.26 25.55
C ALA A 13 -10.47 22.36 26.78
N GLN A 14 -10.97 21.89 27.93
CA GLN A 14 -10.26 21.97 29.19
C GLN A 14 -9.79 20.57 29.59
N ARG A 15 -8.48 20.39 29.78
CA ARG A 15 -7.88 19.11 30.18
C ARG A 15 -6.78 19.38 31.20
N VAL A 16 -6.82 18.70 32.35
CA VAL A 16 -5.86 18.86 33.44
C VAL A 16 -5.69 20.34 33.86
N GLY A 17 -6.79 21.07 34.02
CA GLY A 17 -6.78 22.46 34.51
C GLY A 17 -6.29 23.53 33.52
N ARG A 18 -5.96 23.18 32.27
CA ARG A 18 -5.57 24.14 31.21
C ARG A 18 -6.60 24.18 30.07
N THR A 19 -6.78 25.37 29.48
CA THR A 19 -7.73 25.62 28.38
C THR A 19 -6.97 25.67 27.05
N TYR A 20 -7.33 24.78 26.12
CA TYR A 20 -6.74 24.66 24.79
C TYR A 20 -7.72 25.21 23.74
N TYR A 21 -7.23 25.93 22.73
CA TYR A 21 -8.03 26.51 21.65
C TYR A 21 -7.76 25.82 20.32
N PHE A 22 -8.81 25.56 19.53
CA PHE A 22 -8.74 24.78 18.30
C PHE A 22 -9.30 25.55 17.10
N CYS A 23 -8.64 25.40 15.95
CA CYS A 23 -9.04 26.01 14.68
C CYS A 23 -10.25 25.33 14.02
N SER A 24 -10.58 24.09 14.39
CA SER A 24 -11.71 23.34 13.85
C SER A 24 -12.29 22.35 14.86
N GLN A 25 -13.56 21.95 14.67
CA GLN A 25 -14.17 20.90 15.49
C GLN A 25 -13.45 19.56 15.35
N GLY A 26 -12.89 19.27 14.18
CA GLY A 26 -12.06 18.09 13.93
C GLY A 26 -10.87 18.03 14.89
N CYS A 27 -10.06 19.10 14.94
CA CYS A 27 -8.90 19.20 15.83
C CYS A 27 -9.27 19.10 17.32
N ARG A 28 -10.38 19.73 17.74
CA ARG A 28 -10.85 19.64 19.13
C ARG A 28 -11.22 18.21 19.52
N GLN A 29 -11.89 17.47 18.64
CA GLN A 29 -12.27 16.09 18.89
C GLN A 29 -11.05 15.14 18.87
N THR A 30 -10.10 15.35 17.95
CA THR A 30 -8.83 14.60 17.93
C THR A 30 -8.05 14.76 19.24
N PHE A 31 -8.04 15.97 19.80
CA PHE A 31 -7.34 16.27 21.06
C PHE A 31 -8.03 15.68 22.30
N LEU A 32 -9.37 15.68 22.32
CA LEU A 32 -10.16 15.16 23.43
C LEU A 32 -10.16 13.62 23.47
N GLU A 33 -10.23 12.95 22.32
CA GLU A 33 -10.38 11.50 22.24
C GLU A 33 -9.49 10.89 21.13
N PRO A 34 -8.16 10.96 21.27
CA PRO A 34 -7.21 10.50 20.24
C PRO A 34 -7.38 9.00 19.92
N GLU A 35 -7.67 8.18 20.94
CA GLU A 35 -7.91 6.74 20.74
C GLU A 35 -9.17 6.44 19.94
N GLN A 36 -10.24 7.24 20.07
CA GLN A 36 -11.49 6.98 19.37
C GLN A 36 -11.38 7.31 17.89
N GLN A 37 -10.65 8.36 17.50
CA GLN A 37 -10.44 8.67 16.08
C GLN A 37 -9.54 7.64 15.40
N LEU A 38 -8.45 7.19 16.04
CA LEU A 38 -7.62 6.10 15.54
C LEU A 38 -8.43 4.80 15.38
N ARG A 39 -9.29 4.46 16.35
CA ARG A 39 -10.21 3.32 16.23
C ARG A 39 -11.24 3.53 15.12
N ARG A 40 -11.79 4.73 14.92
CA ARG A 40 -12.75 5.03 13.84
C ARG A 40 -12.09 5.00 12.46
N MET A 41 -10.86 5.49 12.31
CA MET A 41 -10.08 5.39 11.07
C MET A 41 -9.69 3.94 10.79
N ARG A 42 -9.15 3.21 11.77
CA ARG A 42 -8.82 1.78 11.65
C ARG A 42 -10.04 0.92 11.38
N ARG A 43 -11.20 1.27 11.95
CA ARG A 43 -12.48 0.60 11.69
C ARG A 43 -13.07 0.97 10.33
N ARG A 44 -12.95 2.21 9.85
CA ARG A 44 -13.38 2.61 8.50
C ARG A 44 -12.50 1.98 7.42
N ILE A 45 -11.18 2.02 7.61
CA ILE A 45 -10.20 1.37 6.73
C ILE A 45 -10.38 -0.14 6.80
N GLY A 46 -10.59 -0.71 7.99
CA GLY A 46 -10.87 -2.13 8.18
C GLY A 46 -12.18 -2.59 7.55
N ILE A 47 -13.26 -1.79 7.63
CA ILE A 47 -14.56 -2.09 6.99
C ILE A 47 -14.47 -1.91 5.47
N ALA A 48 -13.74 -0.90 4.98
CA ALA A 48 -13.52 -0.71 3.55
C ALA A 48 -12.64 -1.83 2.96
N LEU A 49 -11.54 -2.18 3.64
CA LEU A 49 -10.68 -3.30 3.25
C LEU A 49 -11.41 -4.62 3.36
N SER A 50 -12.11 -4.92 4.47
CA SER A 50 -12.88 -6.16 4.60
C SER A 50 -14.04 -6.23 3.61
N GLY A 51 -14.63 -5.09 3.25
CA GLY A 51 -15.65 -4.97 2.21
C GLY A 51 -15.08 -5.31 0.84
N VAL A 52 -13.93 -4.75 0.48
CA VAL A 52 -13.21 -5.08 -0.78
C VAL A 52 -12.70 -6.52 -0.75
N LEU A 53 -12.24 -7.03 0.40
CA LEU A 53 -11.78 -8.40 0.61
C LEU A 53 -12.92 -9.41 0.49
N ALA A 54 -14.05 -9.13 1.13
CA ALA A 54 -15.24 -9.96 1.08
C ALA A 54 -15.86 -9.91 -0.30
N LEU A 55 -15.88 -8.74 -0.95
CA LEU A 55 -16.30 -8.62 -2.35
C LEU A 55 -15.36 -9.42 -3.26
N ALA A 56 -14.04 -9.33 -3.08
CA ALA A 56 -13.05 -10.10 -3.84
C ALA A 56 -13.14 -11.61 -3.58
N LEU A 57 -13.42 -12.04 -2.34
CA LEU A 57 -13.61 -13.45 -1.97
C LEU A 57 -14.97 -13.99 -2.45
N VAL A 58 -16.02 -13.18 -2.42
CA VAL A 58 -17.33 -13.53 -2.99
C VAL A 58 -17.23 -13.57 -4.50
N TRP A 59 -16.50 -12.64 -5.13
CA TRP A 59 -16.23 -12.67 -6.55
C TRP A 59 -15.37 -13.88 -6.89
N ALA A 60 -14.22 -14.09 -6.27
CA ALA A 60 -13.36 -15.25 -6.49
C ALA A 60 -14.06 -16.57 -6.18
N GLY A 61 -14.91 -16.62 -5.15
CA GLY A 61 -15.75 -17.77 -4.84
C GLY A 61 -16.85 -18.00 -5.88
N ALA A 62 -17.53 -16.96 -6.33
CA ALA A 62 -18.45 -17.01 -7.47
C ALA A 62 -17.71 -17.38 -8.77
N PHE A 63 -16.46 -16.99 -8.89
CA PHE A 63 -15.61 -17.21 -10.06
C PHE A 63 -15.07 -18.63 -10.11
N LEU A 64 -14.64 -19.16 -8.98
CA LEU A 64 -14.25 -20.56 -8.80
C LEU A 64 -15.44 -21.49 -8.89
N THR A 65 -16.62 -21.10 -8.38
CA THR A 65 -17.84 -21.89 -8.55
C THR A 65 -18.37 -21.83 -9.98
N LEU A 66 -18.21 -20.71 -10.70
CA LEU A 66 -18.50 -20.63 -12.13
C LEU A 66 -17.48 -21.41 -12.97
N ALA A 67 -16.18 -21.30 -12.69
CA ALA A 67 -15.15 -22.06 -13.39
C ALA A 67 -15.28 -23.57 -13.12
N ALA A 68 -15.50 -23.96 -11.86
CA ALA A 68 -15.81 -25.35 -11.50
C ALA A 68 -17.14 -25.81 -12.10
N GLY A 69 -18.14 -24.93 -12.17
CA GLY A 69 -19.41 -25.17 -12.84
C GLY A 69 -19.23 -25.40 -14.34
N VAL A 70 -18.39 -24.60 -15.01
CA VAL A 70 -18.03 -24.74 -16.41
C VAL A 70 -17.26 -26.04 -16.67
N SER A 71 -16.26 -26.36 -15.84
CA SER A 71 -15.51 -27.62 -15.90
C SER A 71 -16.41 -28.85 -15.65
N LEU A 72 -17.32 -28.79 -14.67
CA LEU A 72 -18.30 -29.86 -14.38
C LEU A 72 -19.31 -30.04 -15.51
N LEU A 73 -19.81 -28.94 -16.06
CA LEU A 73 -20.70 -28.93 -17.21
C LEU A 73 -19.99 -29.49 -18.46
N ASN A 74 -18.69 -29.22 -18.65
CA ASN A 74 -17.92 -29.75 -19.78
C ASN A 74 -17.74 -31.29 -19.69
N MET A 75 -17.73 -31.86 -18.49
CA MET A 75 -17.72 -33.31 -18.26
C MET A 75 -19.10 -33.99 -18.37
N ALA A 76 -20.19 -33.23 -18.26
CA ALA A 76 -21.56 -33.74 -18.30
C ALA A 76 -22.40 -32.94 -19.32
N PRO A 77 -22.51 -33.39 -20.59
CA PRO A 77 -23.25 -32.67 -21.60
C PRO A 77 -24.73 -32.63 -21.22
N VAL A 78 -25.19 -31.49 -20.70
CA VAL A 78 -26.60 -31.26 -20.38
C VAL A 78 -27.33 -30.96 -21.69
N ALA A 79 -27.62 -32.02 -22.45
CA ALA A 79 -28.37 -31.95 -23.68
C ALA A 79 -29.86 -31.73 -23.39
N GLN A 80 -30.31 -30.50 -23.08
CA GLN A 80 -31.77 -30.18 -23.01
C GLN A 80 -32.20 -28.70 -22.82
N LEU A 81 -31.47 -27.69 -23.30
CA LEU A 81 -32.03 -26.34 -23.41
C LEU A 81 -32.05 -25.84 -24.88
N PRO A 82 -33.22 -25.77 -25.53
CA PRO A 82 -33.38 -25.56 -26.98
C PRO A 82 -33.09 -24.15 -27.53
N TRP A 83 -32.63 -23.21 -26.70
CA TRP A 83 -32.66 -21.78 -27.01
C TRP A 83 -31.29 -21.08 -26.86
N LEU A 84 -30.31 -21.70 -26.20
CA LEU A 84 -28.94 -21.17 -26.09
C LEU A 84 -27.92 -22.29 -26.35
N THR A 85 -27.08 -22.12 -27.38
CA THR A 85 -25.91 -23.00 -27.59
C THR A 85 -24.94 -22.89 -26.41
N TRP A 86 -24.28 -24.00 -26.08
CA TRP A 86 -23.33 -24.13 -24.95
C TRP A 86 -22.31 -22.99 -24.85
N GLY A 87 -21.79 -22.53 -25.99
CA GLY A 87 -20.83 -21.43 -26.07
C GLY A 87 -21.37 -20.05 -25.65
N VAL A 88 -22.69 -19.82 -25.74
CA VAL A 88 -23.31 -18.53 -25.39
C VAL A 88 -23.40 -18.35 -23.87
N TRP A 89 -23.63 -19.44 -23.11
CA TRP A 89 -23.56 -19.40 -21.65
C TRP A 89 -22.15 -19.10 -21.15
N LEU A 90 -21.14 -19.73 -21.74
CA LEU A 90 -19.73 -19.45 -21.44
C LEU A 90 -19.35 -18.01 -21.75
N PHE A 91 -19.83 -17.47 -22.87
CA PHE A 91 -19.68 -16.06 -23.20
C PHE A 91 -20.33 -15.16 -22.15
N LEU A 92 -21.59 -15.42 -21.77
CA LEU A 92 -22.32 -14.60 -20.80
C LEU A 92 -21.61 -14.55 -19.44
N LEU A 93 -21.02 -15.67 -19.03
CA LEU A 93 -20.30 -15.79 -17.77
C LEU A 93 -18.89 -15.23 -17.81
N ALA A 94 -18.16 -15.38 -18.93
CA ALA A 94 -16.79 -14.89 -19.06
C ALA A 94 -16.71 -13.37 -19.33
N THR A 95 -17.75 -12.77 -19.92
CA THR A 95 -17.74 -11.35 -20.29
C THR A 95 -17.62 -10.39 -19.10
N PRO A 96 -18.38 -10.54 -18.00
CA PRO A 96 -18.21 -9.70 -16.81
C PRO A 96 -16.79 -9.78 -16.21
N VAL A 97 -16.15 -10.92 -16.36
CA VAL A 97 -14.85 -11.29 -15.80
C VAL A 97 -13.75 -10.64 -16.60
N GLN A 98 -13.86 -10.76 -17.91
CA GLN A 98 -12.99 -10.12 -18.87
C GLN A 98 -13.06 -8.61 -18.70
N VAL A 99 -14.27 -8.05 -18.57
CA VAL A 99 -14.47 -6.60 -18.54
C VAL A 99 -14.17 -6.01 -17.17
N PHE A 100 -14.75 -6.53 -16.08
CA PHE A 100 -14.55 -5.98 -14.74
C PHE A 100 -13.27 -6.47 -14.09
N GLY A 101 -13.00 -7.78 -14.13
CA GLY A 101 -11.78 -8.37 -13.58
C GLY A 101 -10.54 -8.00 -14.41
N GLY A 102 -10.69 -7.91 -15.73
CA GLY A 102 -9.61 -7.52 -16.63
C GLY A 102 -9.30 -6.02 -16.69
N TRP A 103 -10.19 -5.16 -16.18
CA TRP A 103 -10.08 -3.69 -16.33
C TRP A 103 -8.75 -3.14 -15.83
N SER A 104 -8.30 -3.57 -14.65
CA SER A 104 -7.03 -3.16 -14.08
C SER A 104 -5.85 -3.51 -14.98
N PHE A 105 -5.85 -4.71 -15.57
CA PHE A 105 -4.80 -5.18 -16.49
C PHE A 105 -4.80 -4.39 -17.78
N TYR A 106 -5.97 -4.04 -18.34
CA TYR A 106 -6.02 -3.22 -19.55
C TYR A 106 -5.45 -1.82 -19.33
N VAL A 107 -5.80 -1.19 -18.21
CA VAL A 107 -5.25 0.13 -17.85
C VAL A 107 -3.74 0.04 -17.60
N GLY A 108 -3.30 -0.99 -16.87
CA GLY A 108 -1.88 -1.25 -16.61
C GLY A 108 -1.09 -1.48 -17.89
N ALA A 109 -1.57 -2.37 -18.77
CA ALA A 109 -0.99 -2.68 -20.07
C ALA A 109 -0.91 -1.46 -20.97
N TRP A 110 -1.97 -0.65 -21.04
CA TRP A 110 -1.97 0.59 -21.82
C TRP A 110 -0.93 1.58 -21.32
N SER A 111 -0.81 1.73 -19.99
CA SER A 111 0.19 2.62 -19.39
C SER A 111 1.62 2.14 -19.68
N ALA A 112 1.87 0.82 -19.62
CA ALA A 112 3.17 0.21 -19.85
C ALA A 112 3.59 0.34 -21.33
N LEU A 113 2.68 0.05 -22.25
CA LEU A 113 2.88 0.25 -23.69
C LEU A 113 3.22 1.71 -24.02
N ARG A 114 2.53 2.67 -23.38
CA ARG A 114 2.81 4.11 -23.55
C ARG A 114 4.22 4.49 -23.08
N GLN A 115 4.73 3.79 -22.06
CA GLN A 115 6.07 3.98 -21.51
C GLN A 115 7.14 3.13 -22.22
N ARG A 116 6.77 2.42 -23.31
CA ARG A 116 7.64 1.45 -24.02
C ARG A 116 8.23 0.38 -23.10
N ALA A 117 7.49 0.01 -22.06
CA ALA A 117 7.81 -1.08 -21.15
C ALA A 117 6.84 -2.24 -21.37
N LEU A 118 7.37 -3.47 -21.31
CA LEU A 118 6.56 -4.68 -21.30
C LEU A 118 6.53 -5.21 -19.87
N ASN A 119 5.37 -5.13 -19.23
CA ASN A 119 5.15 -5.60 -17.87
C ASN A 119 4.19 -6.80 -17.85
N MET A 120 3.95 -7.36 -16.66
CA MET A 120 3.07 -8.53 -16.48
C MET A 120 1.62 -8.25 -16.91
N ASP A 121 1.15 -7.01 -16.78
CA ASP A 121 -0.19 -6.60 -17.23
C ASP A 121 -0.34 -6.73 -18.74
N VAL A 122 0.67 -6.35 -19.53
CA VAL A 122 0.65 -6.51 -21.00
C VAL A 122 0.52 -7.98 -21.39
N LEU A 123 1.30 -8.87 -20.76
CA LEU A 123 1.26 -10.30 -21.03
C LEU A 123 -0.14 -10.88 -20.75
N THR A 124 -0.69 -10.53 -19.58
CA THR A 124 -1.99 -11.03 -19.11
C THR A 124 -3.13 -10.48 -19.95
N ALA A 125 -3.13 -9.17 -20.22
CA ALA A 125 -4.15 -8.52 -21.05
C ALA A 125 -4.15 -9.09 -22.47
N LEU A 126 -2.98 -9.32 -23.06
CA LEU A 126 -2.85 -9.84 -24.42
C LEU A 126 -3.29 -11.32 -24.52
N GLY A 127 -2.84 -12.18 -23.60
CA GLY A 127 -3.23 -13.60 -23.59
C GLY A 127 -4.73 -13.82 -23.36
N THR A 128 -5.29 -13.14 -22.36
CA THR A 128 -6.73 -13.25 -22.02
C THR A 128 -7.60 -12.65 -23.13
N SER A 129 -7.21 -11.51 -23.72
CA SER A 129 -7.95 -10.91 -24.83
C SER A 129 -7.97 -11.78 -26.06
N VAL A 130 -6.82 -12.38 -26.43
CA VAL A 130 -6.74 -13.24 -27.60
C VAL A 130 -7.60 -14.50 -27.40
N ALA A 131 -7.53 -15.12 -26.23
CA ALA A 131 -8.39 -16.26 -25.88
C ALA A 131 -9.89 -15.91 -25.90
N TYR A 132 -10.26 -14.75 -25.33
CA TYR A 132 -11.64 -14.28 -25.29
C TYR A 132 -12.17 -13.94 -26.70
N VAL A 133 -11.44 -13.13 -27.47
CA VAL A 133 -11.85 -12.72 -28.83
C VAL A 133 -11.98 -13.93 -29.74
N TYR A 134 -11.03 -14.87 -29.71
CA TYR A 134 -11.15 -16.11 -30.48
C TYR A 134 -12.42 -16.89 -30.12
N SER A 135 -12.71 -17.02 -28.84
CA SER A 135 -13.91 -17.69 -28.34
C SER A 135 -15.20 -17.00 -28.79
N VAL A 136 -15.21 -15.65 -28.84
CA VAL A 136 -16.33 -14.87 -29.40
C VAL A 136 -16.52 -15.16 -30.89
N VAL A 137 -15.43 -15.17 -31.67
CA VAL A 137 -15.51 -15.43 -33.12
C VAL A 137 -16.00 -16.85 -33.40
N VAL A 138 -15.55 -17.85 -32.62
CA VAL A 138 -16.03 -19.24 -32.74
C VAL A 138 -17.54 -19.35 -32.48
N VAL A 139 -18.08 -18.61 -31.50
CA VAL A 139 -19.51 -18.66 -31.13
C VAL A 139 -20.41 -17.87 -32.08
N PHE A 140 -20.01 -16.66 -32.48
CA PHE A 140 -20.88 -15.73 -33.22
C PHE A 140 -20.59 -15.65 -34.73
N ALA A 141 -19.35 -15.96 -35.15
CA ALA A 141 -18.94 -15.92 -36.55
C ALA A 141 -18.14 -17.18 -36.96
N PRO A 142 -18.66 -18.39 -36.75
CA PRO A 142 -17.96 -19.65 -37.04
C PRO A 142 -17.53 -19.79 -38.52
N GLN A 143 -18.21 -19.09 -39.42
CA GLN A 143 -17.96 -19.05 -40.87
C GLN A 143 -16.71 -18.26 -41.29
N TRP A 144 -16.15 -17.42 -40.42
CA TRP A 144 -14.94 -16.63 -40.71
C TRP A 144 -13.63 -17.37 -40.37
N LEU A 145 -13.73 -18.50 -39.68
CA LEU A 145 -12.59 -19.31 -39.30
C LEU A 145 -12.27 -20.35 -40.39
N PRO A 146 -11.05 -20.38 -40.94
CA PRO A 146 -10.59 -21.40 -41.89
C PRO A 146 -10.27 -22.73 -41.16
N VAL A 147 -11.19 -23.20 -40.33
CA VAL A 147 -10.99 -24.34 -39.42
C VAL A 147 -12.17 -25.32 -39.55
N GLY A 148 -11.88 -26.62 -39.59
CA GLY A 148 -12.89 -27.68 -39.61
C GLY A 148 -13.84 -27.60 -38.41
N VAL A 149 -15.08 -28.06 -38.58
CA VAL A 149 -16.15 -27.93 -37.56
C VAL A 149 -15.80 -28.66 -36.26
N ASP A 150 -15.04 -29.76 -36.34
CA ASP A 150 -14.67 -30.61 -35.20
C ASP A 150 -13.52 -30.07 -34.32
N GLU A 151 -12.78 -29.04 -34.78
CA GLU A 151 -11.64 -28.46 -34.03
C GLU A 151 -11.98 -27.12 -33.34
N ARG A 152 -13.23 -26.66 -33.45
CA ARG A 152 -13.69 -25.37 -32.91
C ARG A 152 -14.01 -25.45 -31.42
N ASN A 153 -12.97 -25.52 -30.60
CA ASN A 153 -13.11 -25.44 -29.15
C ASN A 153 -13.22 -23.99 -28.68
N VAL A 154 -14.00 -23.79 -27.62
CA VAL A 154 -14.23 -22.47 -27.00
C VAL A 154 -13.32 -22.34 -25.77
N TYR A 155 -12.58 -21.23 -25.65
CA TYR A 155 -11.56 -21.02 -24.61
C TYR A 155 -11.92 -19.91 -23.61
N PHE A 156 -13.21 -19.62 -23.45
CA PHE A 156 -13.69 -18.66 -22.44
C PHE A 156 -13.23 -19.04 -21.01
N GLU A 157 -13.20 -20.35 -20.71
CA GLU A 157 -12.73 -20.88 -19.44
C GLU A 157 -11.27 -20.51 -19.15
N VAL A 158 -10.39 -20.63 -20.15
CA VAL A 158 -8.96 -20.33 -20.01
C VAL A 158 -8.76 -18.86 -19.65
N SER A 159 -9.42 -17.94 -20.35
CA SER A 159 -9.32 -16.51 -20.05
C SER A 159 -9.81 -16.18 -18.64
N ALA A 160 -10.96 -16.74 -18.28
CA ALA A 160 -11.62 -16.53 -17.00
C ALA A 160 -10.75 -17.02 -15.82
N VAL A 161 -10.21 -18.25 -15.92
CA VAL A 161 -9.34 -18.84 -14.89
C VAL A 161 -8.06 -18.03 -14.73
N VAL A 162 -7.43 -17.62 -15.83
CA VAL A 162 -6.19 -16.82 -15.78
C VAL A 162 -6.40 -15.50 -15.06
N ILE A 163 -7.45 -14.74 -15.41
CA ILE A 163 -7.80 -13.48 -14.73
C ILE A 163 -7.97 -13.70 -13.23
N ALA A 164 -8.65 -14.77 -12.83
CA ALA A 164 -8.91 -15.06 -11.42
C ALA A 164 -7.63 -15.37 -10.63
N PHE A 165 -6.74 -16.20 -11.17
CA PHE A 165 -5.48 -16.54 -10.51
C PHE A 165 -4.55 -15.33 -10.38
N VAL A 166 -4.48 -14.48 -11.40
CA VAL A 166 -3.65 -13.26 -11.35
C VAL A 166 -4.19 -12.28 -10.31
N LEU A 167 -5.50 -12.04 -10.28
CA LEU A 167 -6.14 -11.19 -9.27
C LEU A 167 -5.88 -11.70 -7.85
N LEU A 168 -5.96 -13.01 -7.63
CA LEU A 168 -5.66 -13.63 -6.34
C LEU A 168 -4.19 -13.39 -5.92
N GLY A 169 -3.25 -13.49 -6.86
CA GLY A 169 -1.83 -13.22 -6.61
C GLY A 169 -1.57 -11.77 -6.18
N GLN A 170 -2.12 -10.80 -6.91
CA GLN A 170 -2.00 -9.37 -6.57
C GLN A 170 -2.63 -9.06 -5.21
N PHE A 171 -3.75 -9.69 -4.91
CA PHE A 171 -4.41 -9.55 -3.63
C PHE A 171 -3.55 -10.04 -2.46
N MET A 172 -2.87 -11.18 -2.61
CA MET A 172 -1.91 -11.66 -1.62
C MET A 172 -0.72 -10.70 -1.45
N GLU A 173 -0.20 -10.16 -2.56
CA GLU A 173 0.92 -9.21 -2.55
C GLU A 173 0.58 -7.94 -1.75
N GLU A 174 -0.62 -7.38 -1.96
CA GLU A 174 -1.08 -6.17 -1.28
C GLU A 174 -1.25 -6.38 0.24
N ILE A 175 -1.78 -7.54 0.65
CA ILE A 175 -1.88 -7.90 2.08
C ILE A 175 -0.50 -7.93 2.75
N ILE A 176 0.50 -8.45 2.05
CA ILE A 176 1.84 -8.59 2.61
C ILE A 176 2.51 -7.21 2.76
N LYS A 177 2.37 -6.32 1.78
CA LYS A 177 2.95 -4.96 1.80
C LYS A 177 2.47 -4.11 2.99
N GLN A 178 1.23 -4.27 3.43
CA GLN A 178 0.63 -3.41 4.46
C GLN A 178 1.17 -3.64 5.89
N ARG A 179 1.88 -4.74 6.17
CA ARG A 179 2.41 -5.02 7.53
C ARG A 179 3.67 -4.23 7.90
N SER A 180 4.35 -3.58 6.96
CA SER A 180 5.69 -3.00 7.20
C SER A 180 5.73 -1.57 7.74
N THR A 181 4.65 -0.79 7.65
CA THR A 181 4.71 0.69 7.86
C THR A 181 4.43 1.16 9.30
N ALA A 182 4.23 0.25 10.25
CA ALA A 182 3.77 0.62 11.61
C ALA A 182 4.89 1.11 12.54
N ALA A 183 6.16 0.76 12.28
CA ALA A 183 7.27 1.02 13.20
C ALA A 183 7.75 2.49 13.15
N VAL A 184 7.80 3.13 11.98
CA VAL A 184 8.31 4.51 11.81
C VAL A 184 7.39 5.54 12.46
N ARG A 185 6.07 5.34 12.37
CA ARG A 185 5.09 6.30 12.93
C ARG A 185 5.20 6.45 14.44
N ARG A 186 5.61 5.40 15.15
CA ARG A 186 5.81 5.46 16.62
C ARG A 186 7.04 6.29 17.02
N LEU A 187 8.03 6.43 16.14
CA LEU A 187 9.20 7.28 16.39
C LEU A 187 8.85 8.76 16.19
N LEU A 188 7.96 9.10 15.26
CA LEU A 188 7.50 10.48 15.04
C LEU A 188 6.64 11.01 16.19
N ASP A 189 5.89 10.14 16.89
CA ASP A 189 5.16 10.52 18.11
C ASP A 189 6.08 10.87 19.29
N LEU A 190 7.38 10.59 19.20
CA LEU A 190 8.34 10.90 20.24
C LEU A 190 8.76 12.38 20.24
N GLN A 191 8.68 13.09 19.12
CA GLN A 191 9.07 14.50 19.06
C GLN A 191 7.96 15.40 19.63
N PRO A 192 8.26 16.35 20.54
CA PRO A 192 7.27 17.32 20.98
C PRO A 192 6.88 18.26 19.83
N ALA A 193 5.58 18.48 19.63
CA ALA A 193 5.08 19.37 18.58
C ALA A 193 5.37 20.87 18.86
N SER A 194 5.61 21.22 20.12
CA SER A 194 5.81 22.60 20.55
C SER A 194 6.78 22.70 21.72
N ALA A 195 7.49 23.81 21.81
CA ALA A 195 8.39 24.17 22.89
C ALA A 195 7.99 25.52 23.49
N THR A 196 8.17 25.71 24.81
CA THR A 196 8.01 27.01 25.46
C THR A 196 9.40 27.64 25.60
N VAL A 197 9.63 28.77 24.95
CA VAL A 197 10.90 29.51 25.05
C VAL A 197 10.70 30.84 25.77
N ILE A 198 11.75 31.33 26.44
CA ILE A 198 11.78 32.61 27.12
C ILE A 198 12.67 33.53 26.29
N ARG A 199 12.06 34.48 25.59
CA ARG A 199 12.76 35.54 24.84
C ARG A 199 12.32 36.89 25.38
N GLU A 200 13.26 37.81 25.58
CA GLU A 200 12.97 39.15 26.14
C GLU A 200 12.19 39.11 27.48
N GLY A 201 12.38 38.05 28.27
CA GLY A 201 11.69 37.86 29.55
C GLY A 201 10.23 37.39 29.45
N GLN A 202 9.71 37.12 28.25
CA GLN A 202 8.36 36.60 28.03
C GLN A 202 8.36 35.13 27.63
N GLU A 203 7.47 34.34 28.22
CA GLU A 203 7.21 32.96 27.81
C GLU A 203 6.39 32.94 26.52
N MET A 204 6.92 32.31 25.47
CA MET A 204 6.25 32.11 24.20
C MET A 204 6.29 30.64 23.78
N THR A 205 5.14 30.10 23.39
CA THR A 205 5.04 28.74 22.87
C THR A 205 5.19 28.77 21.35
N LEU A 206 6.20 28.07 20.84
CA LEU A 206 6.53 27.99 19.42
C LEU A 206 6.56 26.52 18.97
N PRO A 207 6.44 26.23 17.67
CA PRO A 207 6.76 24.90 17.13
C PRO A 207 8.17 24.47 17.54
N ALA A 208 8.39 23.18 17.83
CA ALA A 208 9.71 22.69 18.25
C ALA A 208 10.80 22.96 17.20
N ASP A 209 10.44 23.01 15.92
CA ASP A 209 11.34 23.32 14.80
C ASP A 209 11.77 24.79 14.75
N ALA A 210 11.07 25.68 15.47
CA ALA A 210 11.38 27.11 15.53
C ALA A 210 12.28 27.48 16.73
N VAL A 211 12.70 26.48 17.53
CA VAL A 211 13.67 26.67 18.61
C VAL A 211 15.06 26.85 18.02
N LEU A 212 15.75 27.90 18.44
CA LEU A 212 17.10 28.23 17.97
C LEU A 212 18.13 27.86 19.03
N ALA A 213 19.35 27.54 18.60
CA ALA A 213 20.48 27.40 19.52
C ALA A 213 20.69 28.72 20.29
N GLY A 214 20.87 28.62 21.60
CA GLY A 214 20.95 29.75 22.52
C GLY A 214 19.62 30.16 23.16
N ASP A 215 18.47 29.63 22.69
CA ASP A 215 17.20 29.90 23.35
C ASP A 215 17.15 29.33 24.76
N LEU A 216 16.58 30.10 25.69
CA LEU A 216 16.24 29.62 27.02
C LEU A 216 14.87 28.92 26.96
N VAL A 217 14.86 27.61 27.08
CA VAL A 217 13.66 26.77 26.95
C VAL A 217 13.16 26.36 28.34
N LEU A 218 11.85 26.47 28.54
CA LEU A 218 11.15 26.04 29.74
C LEU A 218 10.53 24.67 29.51
N VAL A 219 10.86 23.70 30.37
CA VAL A 219 10.29 22.35 30.36
C VAL A 219 9.59 22.10 31.68
N ARG A 220 8.29 21.83 31.61
CA ARG A 220 7.46 21.56 32.79
C ARG A 220 7.45 20.06 33.14
N PRO A 221 6.98 19.69 34.34
CA PRO A 221 6.86 18.29 34.73
C PRO A 221 6.05 17.47 33.72
N GLY A 222 6.57 16.33 33.29
CA GLY A 222 5.96 15.44 32.28
C GLY A 222 6.06 15.92 30.83
N GLU A 223 6.64 17.11 30.57
CA GLU A 223 6.89 17.57 29.20
C GLU A 223 8.15 16.91 28.63
N LYS A 224 8.13 16.69 27.31
CA LYS A 224 9.29 16.19 26.58
C LYS A 224 10.28 17.31 26.33
N VAL A 225 11.56 16.98 26.41
CA VAL A 225 12.64 17.92 26.14
C VAL A 225 12.74 18.13 24.61
N PRO A 226 12.55 19.35 24.08
CA PRO A 226 12.46 19.58 22.64
C PRO A 226 13.81 19.65 21.90
N ALA A 227 14.90 19.88 22.63
CA ALA A 227 16.24 20.10 22.07
C ALA A 227 17.31 19.60 23.03
N VAL A 228 18.54 19.43 22.53
CA VAL A 228 19.70 19.17 23.41
C VAL A 228 20.17 20.48 24.00
N GLY A 229 20.59 20.49 25.27
CA GLY A 229 21.08 21.70 25.89
C GLY A 229 21.61 21.50 27.31
N VAL A 230 21.88 22.61 28.00
CA VAL A 230 22.42 22.60 29.37
C VAL A 230 21.43 23.27 30.31
N VAL A 231 21.15 22.65 31.46
CA VAL A 231 20.24 23.21 32.47
C VAL A 231 20.82 24.53 32.98
N ALA A 232 20.07 25.62 32.79
CA ALA A 232 20.40 26.94 33.31
C ALA A 232 19.90 27.10 34.75
N SER A 233 18.71 26.58 35.07
CA SER A 233 18.14 26.63 36.43
C SER A 233 17.09 25.55 36.65
N GLY A 234 16.95 25.11 37.90
CA GLY A 234 15.98 24.08 38.31
C GLY A 234 16.65 22.75 38.62
N GLU A 235 15.87 21.86 39.22
CA GLU A 235 16.28 20.50 39.57
C GLU A 235 15.10 19.55 39.29
N SER A 236 15.37 18.45 38.59
CA SER A 236 14.38 17.42 38.27
C SER A 236 15.06 16.11 37.92
N SER A 237 14.33 15.01 38.02
CA SER A 237 14.74 13.74 37.41
C SER A 237 14.27 13.70 35.96
N VAL A 238 15.08 13.15 35.06
CA VAL A 238 14.77 13.03 33.63
C VAL A 238 14.83 11.56 33.23
N ASP A 239 13.78 11.09 32.57
CA ASP A 239 13.71 9.73 32.02
C ASP A 239 14.37 9.70 30.64
N GLU A 240 15.53 9.02 30.59
CA GLU A 240 16.32 8.83 29.37
C GLU A 240 16.17 7.41 28.77
N ALA A 241 15.27 6.57 29.33
CA ALA A 241 15.16 5.15 28.99
C ALA A 241 14.93 4.89 27.50
N LEU A 242 14.23 5.80 26.81
CA LEU A 242 13.94 5.70 25.38
C LEU A 242 15.19 5.85 24.48
N ILE A 243 16.25 6.49 24.98
CA ILE A 243 17.47 6.78 24.21
C ILE A 243 18.64 5.95 24.72
N THR A 244 18.83 5.89 26.04
CA THR A 244 19.97 5.19 26.66
C THR A 244 19.67 3.74 27.02
N GLY A 245 18.38 3.39 27.16
CA GLY A 245 17.95 2.07 27.65
C GLY A 245 18.05 1.91 29.17
N GLU A 246 18.45 2.95 29.91
CA GLU A 246 18.54 2.90 31.37
C GLU A 246 17.17 3.15 32.01
N SER A 247 16.68 2.22 32.82
CA SER A 247 15.33 2.26 33.39
C SER A 247 15.14 3.27 34.54
N LEU A 248 16.22 3.77 35.13
CA LEU A 248 16.15 4.70 36.26
C LEU A 248 16.31 6.15 35.79
N PRO A 249 15.38 7.05 36.16
CA PRO A 249 15.52 8.47 35.84
C PRO A 249 16.79 9.08 36.43
N VAL A 250 17.49 9.87 35.63
CA VAL A 250 18.76 10.52 35.99
C VAL A 250 18.48 11.89 36.59
N SER A 251 19.11 12.23 37.71
CA SER A 251 18.97 13.56 38.31
C SER A 251 19.69 14.62 37.47
N LYS A 252 19.01 15.74 37.20
CA LYS A 252 19.55 16.88 36.46
C LYS A 252 19.41 18.15 37.29
N GLN A 253 20.52 18.86 37.44
CA GLN A 253 20.62 20.15 38.12
C GLN A 253 21.29 21.18 37.20
N ALA A 254 21.38 22.45 37.63
CA ALA A 254 22.09 23.49 36.89
C ALA A 254 23.49 23.03 36.45
N GLY A 255 23.81 23.22 35.17
CA GLY A 255 25.04 22.73 34.54
C GLY A 255 24.98 21.31 33.97
N SER A 256 23.92 20.55 34.24
CA SER A 256 23.73 19.20 33.67
C SER A 256 23.32 19.27 32.21
N GLU A 257 23.77 18.30 31.40
CA GLU A 257 23.30 18.14 30.02
C GLU A 257 21.91 17.50 29.96
N LEU A 258 21.08 18.01 29.05
CA LEU A 258 19.74 17.54 28.72
C LEU A 258 19.71 17.02 27.29
N THR A 259 19.15 15.83 27.10
CA THR A 259 19.01 15.19 25.80
C THR A 259 17.61 15.40 25.24
N GLY A 260 17.49 15.83 23.98
CA GLY A 260 16.20 15.98 23.31
C GLY A 260 15.46 14.65 23.14
N GLY A 261 14.14 14.65 23.30
CA GLY A 261 13.29 13.45 23.25
C GLY A 261 13.09 12.74 24.59
N THR A 262 13.87 13.09 25.62
CA THR A 262 13.70 12.60 26.99
C THR A 262 12.49 13.22 27.67
N ILE A 263 11.99 12.61 28.75
CA ILE A 263 10.81 13.07 29.47
C ILE A 263 11.25 13.69 30.80
N ASN A 264 10.89 14.95 31.01
CA ASN A 264 11.12 15.60 32.29
C ASN A 264 10.19 15.00 33.36
N GLY A 265 10.72 14.70 34.53
CA GLY A 265 10.00 14.14 35.66
C GLY A 265 9.13 15.16 36.37
N ARG A 266 9.50 15.51 37.61
CA ARG A 266 8.63 16.26 38.54
C ARG A 266 8.99 17.74 38.73
N GLY A 267 10.20 18.15 38.38
CA GLY A 267 10.68 19.52 38.54
C GLY A 267 10.48 20.39 37.30
N LEU A 268 10.51 21.70 37.48
CA LEU A 268 10.57 22.67 36.37
C LEU A 268 12.04 22.89 35.99
N LEU A 269 12.36 22.69 34.71
CA LEU A 269 13.71 22.93 34.20
C LEU A 269 13.70 24.12 33.24
N ARG A 270 14.68 25.01 33.39
CA ARG A 270 15.06 25.97 32.34
C ARG A 270 16.41 25.56 31.81
N PHE A 271 16.53 25.41 30.49
CA PHE A 271 17.78 24.99 29.87
C PHE A 271 18.06 25.83 28.64
N THR A 272 19.34 26.02 28.35
CA THR A 272 19.79 26.72 27.14
C THR A 272 20.01 25.70 26.04
N ALA A 273 19.29 25.83 24.93
CA ALA A 273 19.41 24.93 23.78
C ALA A 273 20.80 25.06 23.13
N THR A 274 21.50 23.93 22.92
CA THR A 274 22.80 23.89 22.24
C THR A 274 22.69 23.29 20.84
N ARG A 275 21.90 22.21 20.67
CA ARG A 275 21.61 21.58 19.36
C ARG A 275 20.12 21.41 19.18
N VAL A 276 19.62 21.80 18.00
CA VAL A 276 18.19 21.86 17.67
C VAL A 276 17.91 21.16 16.33
N GLY A 277 16.67 20.74 16.11
CA GLY A 277 16.23 20.18 14.82
C GLY A 277 17.03 18.95 14.37
N ALA A 278 17.62 19.05 13.17
CA ALA A 278 18.35 17.98 12.50
C ALA A 278 19.65 17.53 13.20
N ASP A 279 20.19 18.37 14.09
CA ASP A 279 21.42 18.09 14.83
C ASP A 279 21.17 17.33 16.14
N THR A 280 19.94 16.88 16.37
CA THR A 280 19.57 16.07 17.55
C THR A 280 19.78 14.58 17.29
N ALA A 281 20.14 13.82 18.33
CA ALA A 281 20.33 12.36 18.22
C ALA A 281 19.07 11.64 17.69
N LEU A 282 17.88 12.10 18.08
CA LEU A 282 16.61 11.56 17.59
C LEU A 282 16.41 11.82 16.09
N ALA A 283 16.71 13.04 15.61
CA ALA A 283 16.62 13.35 14.18
C ALA A 283 17.63 12.53 13.35
N GLN A 284 18.81 12.26 13.91
CA GLN A 284 19.81 11.39 13.27
C GLN A 284 19.34 9.93 13.21
N ILE A 285 18.71 9.41 14.26
CA ILE A 285 18.10 8.07 14.26
C ILE A 285 16.97 7.99 13.23
N ILE A 286 16.06 8.99 13.20
CA ILE A 286 14.98 9.05 12.20
C ILE A 286 15.55 9.03 10.80
N ARG A 287 16.57 9.85 10.52
CA ARG A 287 17.23 9.91 9.21
C ARG A 287 17.86 8.57 8.82
N ILE A 288 18.57 7.90 9.73
CA ILE A 288 19.16 6.58 9.47
C ILE A 288 18.07 5.54 9.20
N VAL A 289 16.96 5.58 9.94
CA VAL A 289 15.82 4.67 9.72
C VAL A 289 15.11 4.96 8.38
N GLU A 290 14.92 6.22 8.03
CA GLU A 290 14.36 6.63 6.74
C GLU A 290 15.26 6.23 5.57
N GLU A 291 16.58 6.46 5.68
CA GLU A 291 17.57 6.01 4.70
C GLU A 291 17.59 4.49 4.56
N ALA A 292 17.52 3.75 5.68
CA ALA A 292 17.42 2.29 5.68
C ALA A 292 16.11 1.79 5.05
N GLN A 293 14.97 2.45 5.28
CA GLN A 293 13.71 2.06 4.65
C GLN A 293 13.62 2.43 3.17
N ALA A 294 14.22 3.53 2.75
CA ALA A 294 14.39 3.86 1.34
C ALA A 294 15.26 2.80 0.62
N SER A 295 16.19 2.17 1.35
CA SER A 295 17.01 1.06 0.86
C SER A 295 16.28 -0.29 0.72
N SER A 296 14.96 -0.36 0.92
CA SER A 296 14.14 -1.55 0.56
C SER A 296 13.89 -1.67 -0.95
N ALA A 297 14.08 -0.57 -1.68
CA ALA A 297 13.93 -0.48 -3.13
C ALA A 297 14.82 -1.41 -4.01
N PRO A 298 16.04 -1.87 -3.62
CA PRO A 298 16.94 -2.65 -4.47
C PRO A 298 16.41 -4.03 -4.85
N VAL A 299 15.71 -4.72 -3.93
CA VAL A 299 15.21 -6.08 -4.21
C VAL A 299 14.04 -6.03 -5.20
N GLN A 300 13.17 -5.02 -5.09
CA GLN A 300 12.10 -4.79 -6.06
C GLN A 300 12.67 -4.46 -7.45
N GLN A 301 13.70 -3.61 -7.51
CA GLN A 301 14.36 -3.28 -8.78
C GLN A 301 15.01 -4.49 -9.47
N LEU A 302 15.50 -5.47 -8.71
CA LEU A 302 16.01 -6.73 -9.27
C LEU A 302 14.89 -7.57 -9.90
N ALA A 303 13.75 -7.71 -9.21
CA ALA A 303 12.59 -8.43 -9.74
C ALA A 303 12.01 -7.73 -11.00
N ASP A 304 11.94 -6.40 -10.99
CA ASP A 304 11.48 -5.60 -12.12
C ASP A 304 12.43 -5.74 -13.32
N ARG A 305 13.76 -5.77 -13.08
CA ARG A 305 14.76 -5.95 -14.14
C ARG A 305 14.69 -7.32 -14.79
N VAL A 306 14.47 -8.38 -14.01
CA VAL A 306 14.26 -9.74 -14.54
C VAL A 306 12.98 -9.78 -15.39
N THR A 307 11.89 -9.19 -14.88
CA THR A 307 10.61 -9.13 -15.58
C THR A 307 10.73 -8.36 -16.90
N ALA A 308 11.49 -7.26 -16.92
CA ALA A 308 11.71 -6.43 -18.10
C ALA A 308 12.40 -7.18 -19.26
N TRP A 309 13.17 -8.24 -18.98
CA TRP A 309 13.80 -9.07 -20.03
C TRP A 309 12.99 -10.34 -20.31
N PHE A 310 12.40 -10.94 -19.27
CA PHE A 310 11.60 -12.15 -19.37
C PHE A 310 10.32 -11.95 -20.20
N VAL A 311 9.56 -10.87 -19.97
CA VAL A 311 8.28 -10.62 -20.66
C VAL A 311 8.49 -10.46 -22.18
N PRO A 312 9.42 -9.63 -22.68
CA PRO A 312 9.68 -9.55 -24.13
C PRO A 312 10.12 -10.89 -24.73
N ALA A 313 10.96 -11.66 -24.02
CA ALA A 313 11.41 -12.97 -24.50
C ALA A 313 10.24 -13.95 -24.66
N VAL A 314 9.36 -14.03 -23.66
CA VAL A 314 8.14 -14.86 -23.71
C VAL A 314 7.22 -14.44 -24.84
N VAL A 315 6.96 -13.14 -24.99
CA VAL A 315 6.12 -12.63 -26.09
C VAL A 315 6.74 -12.99 -27.44
N GLY A 316 8.05 -12.85 -27.59
CA GLY A 316 8.77 -13.26 -28.80
C GLY A 316 8.63 -14.75 -29.10
N VAL A 317 8.77 -15.61 -28.09
CA VAL A 317 8.56 -17.06 -28.23
C VAL A 317 7.11 -17.39 -28.58
N ALA A 318 6.14 -16.71 -27.97
CA ALA A 318 4.73 -16.91 -28.28
C ALA A 318 4.43 -16.58 -29.75
N PHE A 319 4.89 -15.42 -30.23
CA PHE A 319 4.75 -15.05 -31.64
C PHE A 319 5.51 -16.01 -32.57
N GLY A 320 6.68 -16.48 -32.17
CA GLY A 320 7.44 -17.49 -32.93
C GLY A 320 6.69 -18.81 -33.05
N ALA A 321 6.11 -19.30 -31.97
CA ALA A 321 5.29 -20.51 -31.96
C ALA A 321 4.04 -20.35 -32.85
N PHE A 322 3.37 -19.20 -32.75
CA PHE A 322 2.24 -18.86 -33.61
C PHE A 322 2.63 -18.87 -35.10
N ALA A 323 3.73 -18.20 -35.45
CA ALA A 323 4.22 -18.11 -36.83
C ALA A 323 4.60 -19.49 -37.40
N LEU A 324 5.28 -20.33 -36.62
CA LEU A 324 5.71 -21.65 -37.08
C LEU A 324 4.53 -22.57 -37.41
N TRP A 325 3.52 -22.61 -36.55
CA TRP A 325 2.33 -23.44 -36.74
C TRP A 325 1.39 -22.91 -37.82
N THR A 326 1.27 -21.59 -37.96
CA THR A 326 0.49 -20.99 -39.05
C THR A 326 1.14 -21.24 -40.41
N LEU A 327 2.48 -21.18 -40.51
CA LEU A 327 3.22 -21.55 -41.72
C LEU A 327 3.11 -23.04 -42.05
N ALA A 328 2.98 -23.91 -41.03
CA ALA A 328 2.72 -25.34 -41.19
C ALA A 328 1.26 -25.66 -41.60
N GLY A 329 0.39 -24.66 -41.75
CA GLY A 329 -0.98 -24.81 -42.21
C GLY A 329 -2.02 -25.06 -41.12
N ASN A 330 -1.63 -25.05 -39.82
CA ASN A 330 -2.56 -25.24 -38.71
C ASN A 330 -2.65 -23.98 -37.84
N PHE A 331 -3.58 -23.09 -38.21
CA PHE A 331 -3.84 -21.83 -37.50
C PHE A 331 -4.32 -22.05 -36.06
N THR A 332 -5.17 -23.05 -35.84
CA THR A 332 -5.74 -23.38 -34.53
C THR A 332 -4.66 -23.81 -33.55
N ALA A 333 -3.77 -24.71 -33.98
CA ALA A 333 -2.64 -25.17 -33.18
C ALA A 333 -1.67 -24.02 -32.87
N GLY A 334 -1.44 -23.10 -33.81
CA GLY A 334 -0.60 -21.92 -33.59
C GLY A 334 -1.18 -20.97 -32.57
N LEU A 335 -2.49 -20.70 -32.63
CA LEU A 335 -3.16 -19.84 -31.66
C LEU A 335 -3.20 -20.49 -30.27
N LEU A 336 -3.40 -21.80 -30.20
CA LEU A 336 -3.32 -22.56 -28.96
C LEU A 336 -1.93 -22.51 -28.34
N ALA A 337 -0.89 -22.73 -29.15
CA ALA A 337 0.49 -22.64 -28.70
C ALA A 337 0.81 -21.23 -28.20
N PHE A 338 0.34 -20.19 -28.89
CA PHE A 338 0.47 -18.80 -28.46
C PHE A 338 -0.15 -18.55 -27.09
N ILE A 339 -1.43 -18.92 -26.92
CA ILE A 339 -2.14 -18.74 -25.66
C ILE A 339 -1.46 -19.56 -24.54
N ALA A 340 -1.09 -20.82 -24.82
CA ALA A 340 -0.44 -21.69 -23.85
C ALA A 340 0.89 -21.11 -23.35
N VAL A 341 1.73 -20.59 -24.25
CA VAL A 341 3.01 -19.96 -23.89
C VAL A 341 2.77 -18.72 -23.01
N LEU A 342 1.82 -17.86 -23.36
CA LEU A 342 1.51 -16.65 -22.59
C LEU A 342 0.93 -16.96 -21.20
N VAL A 343 0.12 -18.02 -21.09
CA VAL A 343 -0.54 -18.40 -19.83
C VAL A 343 0.44 -19.09 -18.88
N ILE A 344 1.22 -20.06 -19.38
CA ILE A 344 2.17 -20.84 -18.55
C ILE A 344 3.30 -19.95 -18.02
N SER A 345 3.67 -18.92 -18.77
CA SER A 345 4.75 -18.00 -18.40
C SER A 345 4.36 -16.94 -17.37
N CYS A 346 3.08 -16.83 -17.00
CA CYS A 346 2.63 -15.80 -16.07
C CYS A 346 3.34 -15.97 -14.70
N PRO A 347 4.24 -15.05 -14.30
CA PRO A 347 5.15 -15.27 -13.17
C PRO A 347 4.49 -14.93 -11.81
N CYS A 348 3.23 -15.34 -11.61
CA CYS A 348 2.43 -15.03 -10.42
C CYS A 348 3.12 -15.50 -9.12
N ALA A 349 3.84 -16.62 -9.17
CA ALA A 349 4.60 -17.15 -8.05
C ALA A 349 5.82 -16.27 -7.69
N LEU A 350 6.40 -15.57 -8.67
CA LEU A 350 7.57 -14.72 -8.47
C LEU A 350 7.23 -13.49 -7.64
N GLY A 351 6.06 -12.89 -7.86
CA GLY A 351 5.57 -11.73 -7.11
C GLY A 351 5.28 -12.02 -5.63
N ILE A 352 4.95 -13.26 -5.29
CA ILE A 352 4.69 -13.71 -3.91
C ILE A 352 5.97 -14.17 -3.20
N ALA A 353 6.97 -14.66 -3.95
CA ALA A 353 8.20 -15.22 -3.39
C ALA A 353 9.02 -14.19 -2.61
N THR A 354 9.20 -12.97 -3.15
CA THR A 354 10.02 -11.93 -2.52
C THR A 354 9.41 -11.42 -1.20
N PRO A 355 8.12 -11.07 -1.14
CA PRO A 355 7.51 -10.60 0.11
C PRO A 355 7.38 -11.72 1.16
N ALA A 356 7.12 -12.96 0.74
CA ALA A 356 7.07 -14.11 1.65
C ALA A 356 8.45 -14.41 2.28
N ALA A 357 9.52 -14.38 1.47
CA ALA A 357 10.89 -14.57 1.96
C ALA A 357 11.30 -13.49 2.98
N LEU A 358 10.95 -12.22 2.70
CA LEU A 358 11.21 -11.11 3.63
C LEU A 358 10.42 -11.23 4.94
N MET A 359 9.16 -11.68 4.90
CA MET A 359 8.35 -11.86 6.11
C MET A 359 8.92 -12.95 7.02
N VAL A 360 9.45 -14.03 6.46
CA VAL A 360 10.09 -15.12 7.24
C VAL A 360 11.47 -14.72 7.74
N GLY A 361 12.21 -13.87 7.01
CA GLY A 361 13.55 -13.43 7.42
C GLY A 361 13.58 -12.33 8.49
N VAL A 362 12.48 -11.57 8.65
CA VAL A 362 12.38 -10.45 9.62
C VAL A 362 11.63 -10.84 10.90
N GLY A 363 10.90 -11.96 10.89
CA GLY A 363 10.21 -12.52 12.07
C GLY A 363 11.10 -13.41 12.92
#